data_AF-Q8TXW6-F1
#
_entry.id   AF-Q8TXW6-F1
#
_cell.length_a   1.000
_cell.length_b   1.000
_cell.length_c   1.000
_cell.angle_alpha   90.00
_cell.angle_beta   90.00
_cell.angle_gamma   90.00
#
_symmetry.space_group_name_H-M   'P 1'
#
loop_
_entity.id
_entity.type
_entity.pdbx_description
1 polymer ?
#
loop_
_entity_poly.entity_id
_entity_poly.type
_entity_poly.pdbx_seq_one_letter_code
_entity_poly.pdbx_strand_id
1 'polypeptide(L)'
;MSRKPGEPAKEEDEKGLIAVKYAEEMLGDEYAEVVEELHRIIWKESPLDDKTKHLIALALAAAAGDERRVGLIAETAKNVAEVTDEEIAATLALVAWVEGVSKVTRTWGVLRQ
;
A
#
# COMPACT_ATOMS: atom_id res chain seq x y z
N MET A 1 -4.86 23.48 14.38
CA MET A 1 -4.77 24.24 13.12
C MET A 1 -5.65 23.53 12.12
N SER A 2 -6.81 24.10 11.83
CA SER A 2 -7.87 23.45 11.04
C SER A 2 -7.60 23.56 9.54
N ARG A 3 -7.81 22.47 8.79
CA ARG A 3 -7.76 22.42 7.32
C ARG A 3 -8.76 23.44 6.73
N LYS A 4 -8.40 24.09 5.62
CA LYS A 4 -9.34 24.90 4.82
C LYS A 4 -10.15 23.97 3.91
N PRO A 5 -11.47 24.18 3.76
CA PRO A 5 -12.29 23.38 2.85
C PRO A 5 -11.99 23.74 1.39
N GLY A 6 -11.72 22.75 0.53
CA GLY A 6 -11.75 22.92 -0.93
C GLY A 6 -10.43 22.76 -1.70
N GLU A 7 -9.32 22.34 -1.08
CA GLU A 7 -8.17 21.87 -1.84
C GLU A 7 -8.45 20.44 -2.36
N PRO A 8 -8.28 20.15 -3.66
CA PRO A 8 -8.39 18.79 -4.15
C PRO A 8 -7.33 17.94 -3.46
N ALA A 9 -7.77 16.88 -2.79
CA ALA A 9 -6.87 15.81 -2.38
C ALA A 9 -6.09 15.40 -3.64
N LYS A 10 -4.76 15.40 -3.57
CA LYS A 10 -3.97 14.84 -4.66
C LYS A 10 -4.46 13.40 -4.84
N GLU A 11 -4.57 12.92 -6.07
CA GLU A 11 -5.10 11.58 -6.41
C GLU A 11 -4.43 10.44 -5.61
N GLU A 12 -3.22 10.70 -5.10
CA GLU A 12 -2.41 9.88 -4.18
C GLU A 12 -3.06 9.67 -2.78
N ASP A 13 -3.91 10.59 -2.31
CA ASP A 13 -4.61 10.54 -1.02
C ASP A 13 -5.91 9.70 -1.07
N GLU A 14 -6.48 9.44 -2.24
CA GLU A 14 -7.79 8.76 -2.35
C GLU A 14 -7.75 7.30 -1.88
N LYS A 15 -6.64 6.58 -2.07
CA LYS A 15 -6.56 5.15 -1.72
C LYS A 15 -6.43 4.91 -0.21
N GLY A 16 -5.79 5.83 0.51
CA GLY A 16 -5.79 5.86 1.97
C GLY A 16 -7.16 6.13 2.56
N LEU A 17 -7.89 7.07 1.94
CA LEU A 17 -9.24 7.46 2.34
C LEU A 17 -10.27 6.34 2.16
N ILE A 18 -10.07 5.42 1.20
CA ILE A 18 -10.91 4.23 1.06
C ILE A 18 -10.83 3.35 2.31
N ALA A 19 -9.64 3.08 2.85
CA ALA A 19 -9.50 2.25 4.05
C ALA A 19 -10.14 2.90 5.28
N VAL A 20 -10.02 4.23 5.41
CA VAL A 20 -10.68 5.01 6.48
C VAL A 20 -12.20 4.93 6.34
N LYS A 21 -12.73 5.13 5.13
CA LYS A 21 -14.17 5.04 4.88
C LYS A 21 -14.74 3.64 5.16
N TYR A 22 -14.03 2.59 4.75
CA TYR A 22 -14.43 1.22 5.09
C TYR A 22 -14.38 0.96 6.60
N ALA A 23 -13.38 1.51 7.30
CA ALA A 23 -13.28 1.41 8.75
C ALA A 23 -14.46 2.13 9.44
N GLU A 24 -14.84 3.32 8.97
CA GLU A 24 -15.99 4.08 9.46
C GLU A 24 -17.29 3.28 9.29
N GLU A 25 -17.54 2.77 8.07
CA GLU A 25 -18.76 2.01 7.74
C GLU A 25 -18.88 0.68 8.49
N MET A 26 -17.76 -0.01 8.74
CA MET A 26 -17.77 -1.39 9.26
C MET A 26 -17.48 -1.49 10.75
N LEU A 27 -16.69 -0.55 11.29
CA LEU A 27 -16.11 -0.62 12.64
C LEU A 27 -16.34 0.65 13.46
N GLY A 28 -16.86 1.71 12.86
CA GLY A 28 -17.23 2.96 13.52
C GLY A 28 -16.11 4.00 13.56
N ASP A 29 -16.51 5.23 13.90
CA ASP A 29 -15.69 6.44 13.83
C ASP A 29 -14.38 6.33 14.62
N GLU A 30 -14.43 5.77 15.84
CA GLU A 30 -13.24 5.63 16.69
C GLU A 30 -12.15 4.79 16.01
N TYR A 31 -12.54 3.70 15.34
CA TYR A 31 -11.57 2.86 14.64
C TYR A 31 -11.11 3.52 13.32
N ALA A 32 -12.00 4.24 12.64
CA ALA A 32 -11.64 5.01 11.45
C ALA A 32 -10.57 6.06 11.74
N GLU A 33 -10.67 6.77 12.87
CA GLU A 33 -9.66 7.74 13.32
C GLU A 33 -8.29 7.08 13.55
N VAL A 34 -8.26 5.87 14.09
CA VAL A 34 -7.03 5.08 14.26
C VAL A 34 -6.40 4.73 12.90
N VAL A 35 -7.23 4.32 11.93
CA VAL A 35 -6.76 4.00 10.57
C VAL A 35 -6.24 5.26 9.86
N GLU A 36 -6.90 6.40 10.02
CA GLU A 36 -6.47 7.67 9.45
C GLU A 36 -5.14 8.14 10.05
N GLU A 37 -4.97 8.04 11.37
CA GLU A 37 -3.71 8.38 12.03
C GLU A 37 -2.58 7.46 11.58
N LEU A 38 -2.83 6.15 11.48
CA LEU A 38 -1.85 5.20 10.96
C LEU A 38 -1.44 5.54 9.52
N HIS A 39 -2.40 5.87 8.66
CA HIS A 39 -2.13 6.29 7.28
C HIS A 39 -1.22 7.53 7.26
N ARG A 40 -1.54 8.56 8.06
CA ARG A 40 -0.71 9.77 8.18
C ARG A 40 0.71 9.48 8.67
N ILE A 41 0.86 8.58 9.64
CA ILE A 41 2.17 8.21 10.19
C ILE A 41 3.04 7.50 9.15
N ILE A 42 2.45 6.60 8.35
CA ILE A 42 3.19 5.84 7.33
C ILE A 42 3.66 6.77 6.21
N TRP A 43 2.77 7.65 5.73
CA TRP A 43 3.01 8.42 4.52
C TRP A 43 3.58 9.83 4.72
N LYS A 44 3.75 10.30 5.96
CA LYS A 44 4.47 11.55 6.22
C LYS A 44 5.93 11.51 5.73
N GLU A 45 6.52 12.69 5.59
CA GLU A 45 7.95 12.83 5.30
C GLU A 45 8.80 12.10 6.35
N SER A 46 9.74 11.28 5.89
CA SER A 46 10.54 10.40 6.71
C SER A 46 11.87 10.06 6.02
N PRO A 47 12.84 9.44 6.72
CA PRO A 47 14.06 8.93 6.09
C PRO A 47 13.81 7.87 5.00
N LEU A 48 12.64 7.22 5.00
CA LEU A 48 12.20 6.36 3.90
C LEU A 48 11.43 7.19 2.89
N ASP A 49 11.84 7.11 1.63
CA ASP A 49 11.10 7.67 0.51
C ASP A 49 9.81 6.87 0.23
N ASP A 50 8.91 7.47 -0.54
CA ASP A 50 7.60 6.85 -0.82
C ASP A 50 7.74 5.59 -1.66
N LYS A 51 8.77 5.52 -2.51
CA LYS A 51 9.13 4.32 -3.25
C LYS A 51 9.39 3.14 -2.31
N THR A 52 10.26 3.33 -1.33
CA THR A 52 10.63 2.29 -0.37
C THR A 52 9.43 1.89 0.48
N LYS A 53 8.61 2.84 0.93
CA LYS A 53 7.37 2.53 1.69
C LYS A 53 6.41 1.66 0.88
N HIS A 54 6.23 1.95 -0.40
CA HIS A 54 5.38 1.14 -1.29
C HIS A 54 5.94 -0.27 -1.51
N LEU A 55 7.24 -0.43 -1.70
CA LEU A 55 7.87 -1.75 -1.82
C LEU A 55 7.72 -2.56 -0.52
N ILE A 56 7.83 -1.92 0.65
CA ILE A 56 7.56 -2.56 1.95
C ILE A 56 6.08 -3.00 2.02
N ALA A 57 5.14 -2.12 1.66
CA ALA A 57 3.72 -2.45 1.67
C ALA A 57 3.40 -3.62 0.71
N LEU A 58 4.05 -3.66 -0.46
CA LEU A 58 3.94 -4.74 -1.43
C LEU A 58 4.45 -6.07 -0.84
N ALA A 59 5.61 -6.05 -0.19
CA ALA A 59 6.18 -7.22 0.46
C ALA A 59 5.24 -7.78 1.54
N LEU A 60 4.64 -6.92 2.36
CA LEU A 60 3.68 -7.30 3.39
C LEU A 60 2.41 -7.93 2.79
N ALA A 61 1.85 -7.33 1.74
CA ALA A 61 0.69 -7.89 1.06
C ALA A 61 0.99 -9.25 0.42
N ALA A 62 2.16 -9.40 -0.19
CA ALA A 62 2.60 -10.66 -0.77
C ALA A 62 2.82 -11.75 0.29
N ALA A 63 3.47 -11.43 1.41
CA ALA A 63 3.67 -12.36 2.52
C ALA A 63 2.33 -12.83 3.15
N ALA A 64 1.36 -11.92 3.22
CA ALA A 64 0.01 -12.22 3.67
C ALA A 64 -0.79 -13.09 2.68
N GLY A 65 -0.33 -13.23 1.43
CA GLY A 65 -1.06 -13.93 0.38
C GLY A 65 -2.29 -13.16 -0.12
N ASP A 66 -2.34 -11.84 0.05
CA ASP A 66 -3.45 -10.98 -0.38
C ASP A 66 -3.22 -10.52 -1.82
N GLU A 67 -3.59 -11.40 -2.76
CA GLU A 67 -3.45 -11.20 -4.21
C GLU A 67 -4.09 -9.90 -4.72
N ARG A 68 -5.29 -9.58 -4.22
CA ARG A 68 -6.01 -8.35 -4.60
C ARG A 68 -5.23 -7.12 -4.16
N ARG A 69 -4.71 -7.14 -2.94
CA ARG A 69 -3.95 -6.02 -2.38
C ARG A 69 -2.58 -5.88 -3.02
N VAL A 70 -1.94 -6.98 -3.41
CA VAL A 70 -0.70 -6.95 -4.19
C VAL A 70 -0.89 -6.19 -5.51
N GLY A 71 -1.93 -6.51 -6.27
CA GLY A 71 -2.23 -5.82 -7.54
C GLY A 71 -2.43 -4.31 -7.34
N LEU A 72 -3.28 -3.94 -6.37
CA LEU A 72 -3.56 -2.54 -6.04
C LEU A 72 -2.29 -1.78 -5.62
N ILE A 73 -1.48 -2.36 -4.74
CA ILE A 73 -0.26 -1.71 -4.24
C ILE A 73 0.77 -1.60 -5.35
N ALA A 74 0.99 -2.63 -6.16
CA ALA A 74 1.94 -2.59 -7.27
C ALA A 74 1.57 -1.52 -8.31
N GLU A 75 0.29 -1.41 -8.67
CA GLU A 75 -0.20 -0.37 -9.57
C GLU A 75 0.02 1.03 -8.97
N THR A 76 -0.32 1.20 -7.68
CA THR A 76 -0.14 2.48 -6.99
C THR A 76 1.33 2.86 -6.90
N ALA A 77 2.19 1.91 -6.55
CA ALA A 77 3.64 2.10 -6.44
C ALA A 77 4.27 2.56 -7.77
N LYS A 78 3.82 1.98 -8.89
CA LYS A 78 4.24 2.40 -10.24
C LYS A 78 3.81 3.83 -10.56
N ASN A 79 2.55 4.15 -10.29
CA ASN A 79 1.95 5.43 -10.67
C ASN A 79 2.40 6.61 -9.79
N VAL A 80 2.63 6.35 -8.51
CA VAL A 80 2.86 7.38 -7.48
C VAL A 80 4.31 7.50 -7.07
N ALA A 81 5.06 6.39 -7.10
CA ALA A 81 6.41 6.33 -6.55
C ALA A 81 7.47 5.86 -7.55
N GLU A 82 7.13 5.84 -8.85
CA GLU A 82 8.02 5.45 -9.95
C GLU A 82 8.72 4.10 -9.71
N VAL A 83 8.01 3.15 -9.08
CA VAL A 83 8.51 1.80 -8.86
C VAL A 83 8.58 1.03 -10.18
N THR A 84 9.71 0.38 -10.46
CA THR A 84 9.88 -0.42 -11.70
C THR A 84 9.44 -1.87 -11.53
N ASP A 85 9.27 -2.58 -12.66
CA ASP A 85 9.00 -4.02 -12.66
C ASP A 85 10.16 -4.82 -12.05
N GLU A 86 11.40 -4.39 -12.23
CA GLU A 86 12.56 -5.02 -11.60
C GLU A 86 12.54 -4.85 -10.07
N GLU A 87 12.16 -3.67 -9.57
CA GLU A 87 12.04 -3.41 -8.12
C GLU A 87 10.92 -4.25 -7.49
N ILE A 88 9.79 -4.41 -8.19
CA ILE A 88 8.70 -5.33 -7.81
C ILE A 88 9.20 -6.77 -7.79
N ALA A 89 9.90 -7.20 -8.83
CA ALA A 89 10.42 -8.57 -8.93
C ALA A 89 11.44 -8.88 -7.83
N ALA A 90 12.35 -7.94 -7.54
CA ALA A 90 13.31 -8.06 -6.46
C ALA A 90 12.62 -8.15 -5.09
N THR A 91 11.58 -7.35 -4.88
CA THR A 91 10.77 -7.37 -3.65
C THR A 91 10.07 -8.70 -3.46
N LEU A 92 9.46 -9.26 -4.51
CA LEU A 92 8.82 -10.58 -4.43
C LEU A 92 9.83 -11.71 -4.28
N ALA A 93 11.01 -11.61 -4.89
CA ALA A 93 12.10 -12.56 -4.67
C ALA A 93 12.56 -12.55 -3.20
N LEU A 94 12.63 -11.37 -2.57
CA LEU A 94 12.93 -11.25 -1.14
C LEU A 94 11.85 -11.94 -0.28
N VAL A 95 10.57 -11.72 -0.58
CA VAL A 95 9.47 -12.41 0.13
C VAL A 95 9.57 -13.92 -0.06
N ALA A 96 9.85 -14.39 -1.28
CA ALA A 96 10.01 -15.82 -1.57
C ALA A 96 11.16 -16.46 -0.77
N TRP A 97 12.25 -15.71 -0.59
CA TRP A 97 13.40 -16.16 0.20
C TRP A 97 13.07 -16.27 1.70
N VAL A 98 12.31 -15.32 2.25
CA VAL A 98 11.98 -15.27 3.68
C VAL A 98 10.82 -16.21 4.05
N GLU A 99 9.75 -16.20 3.26
CA GLU A 99 8.47 -16.87 3.57
C GLU A 99 8.24 -18.15 2.76
N GLY A 100 9.11 -18.42 1.77
CA GLY A 100 8.98 -19.54 0.84
C GLY A 100 8.23 -19.18 -0.44
N VAL A 101 8.60 -19.87 -1.53
CA VAL A 101 8.09 -19.61 -2.89
C VAL A 101 6.56 -19.73 -2.99
N SER A 102 5.93 -20.57 -2.18
CA SER A 102 4.47 -20.77 -2.19
C SER A 102 3.67 -19.50 -1.88
N LYS A 103 4.26 -18.54 -1.15
CA LYS A 103 3.62 -17.25 -0.85
C LYS A 103 3.60 -16.29 -2.01
N VAL A 104 4.51 -16.45 -2.98
CA VAL A 104 4.66 -15.53 -4.10
C VAL A 104 4.17 -16.08 -5.43
N THR A 105 3.96 -17.39 -5.57
CA THR A 105 3.55 -17.98 -6.87
C THR A 105 2.23 -17.43 -7.38
N ARG A 106 1.25 -17.24 -6.50
CA ARG A 106 -0.06 -16.71 -6.88
C ARG A 106 -0.02 -15.21 -7.14
N THR A 107 0.67 -14.46 -6.29
CA THR A 107 0.82 -13.01 -6.44
C THR A 107 1.62 -12.63 -7.69
N TRP A 108 2.62 -13.42 -8.05
CA TRP A 108 3.34 -13.30 -9.33
C TRP A 108 2.43 -13.50 -10.54
N GLY A 109 1.47 -14.42 -10.45
CA GLY A 109 0.48 -14.67 -11.50
C GLY A 109 -0.49 -13.52 -11.72
N VAL A 110 -0.80 -12.75 -10.68
CA VAL A 110 -1.65 -11.55 -10.76
C VAL A 110 -0.95 -10.40 -11.47
N LEU A 111 0.35 -10.22 -11.22
CA LEU A 111 1.11 -9.10 -11.78
C LEU A 111 1.48 -9.25 -13.27
N ARG A 112 1.20 -10.40 -13.88
CA ARG A 112 1.53 -10.71 -15.29
C ARG A 112 0.31 -10.83 -16.20
N GLN A 113 -0.88 -10.51 -15.70
CA GLN A 113 -2.13 -10.44 -16.48
C GLN A 113 -2.38 -9.01 -16.95
#